data_AF-A0A7X7GW59-F1
#
_entry.id   AF-A0A7X7GW59-F1
#
_cell.length_a   1.000
_cell.length_b   1.000
_cell.length_c   1.000
_cell.angle_alpha   90.00
_cell.angle_beta   90.00
_cell.angle_gamma   90.00
#
_symmetry.space_group_name_H-M   'P 1'
#
loop_
_entity.id
_entity.type
_entity.pdbx_description
1 polymer ?
#
loop_
_entity_poly.entity_id
_entity_poly.type
_entity_poly.pdbx_seq_one_letter_code
_entity_poly.pdbx_strand_id
1 'polypeptide(L)' 'MDRLLDVLGLCLLMGAAAAFLYGLDALGARRDLEALYALCVGALALRASTDLLRPKVGAR' A
#
# COMPACT_ATOMS: atom_id res chain seq x y z
N MET A 1 -5.69 19.10 -9.69
CA MET A 1 -5.35 17.68 -9.91
C MET A 1 -4.78 17.06 -8.63
N ASP A 2 -4.16 17.87 -7.76
CA ASP A 2 -3.59 17.44 -6.48
C ASP A 2 -4.55 16.72 -5.55
N ARG A 3 -5.79 17.23 -5.35
CA ARG A 3 -6.76 16.56 -4.45
C ARG A 3 -7.15 15.15 -4.90
N LEU A 4 -7.18 14.88 -6.21
CA LEU A 4 -7.53 13.54 -6.71
C LEU A 4 -6.39 12.55 -6.45
N LEU A 5 -5.14 13.00 -6.63
CA LEU A 5 -3.94 12.21 -6.34
C LEU A 5 -3.81 11.94 -4.84
N ASP A 6 -4.18 12.91 -3.99
CA ASP A 6 -4.23 12.77 -2.54
C ASP A 6 -5.24 11.69 -2.11
N VAL A 7 -6.45 11.72 -2.66
CA VAL A 7 -7.50 10.72 -2.37
C VAL A 7 -7.07 9.32 -2.85
N LEU A 8 -6.48 9.21 -4.04
CA LEU A 8 -5.91 7.95 -4.53
C LEU A 8 -4.79 7.44 -3.62
N GLY A 9 -3.89 8.32 -3.18
CA GLY A 9 -2.82 7.99 -2.25
C GLY A 9 -3.35 7.49 -0.91
N LEU A 10 -4.42 8.10 -0.39
CA LEU A 10 -5.10 7.67 0.83
C LEU A 10 -5.79 6.30 0.65
N CYS A 11 -6.46 6.08 -0.47
CA CYS A 11 -7.08 4.79 -0.80
C CYS A 11 -6.03 3.67 -0.89
N LEU A 12 -4.89 3.93 -1.54
CA LEU A 12 -3.76 3.00 -1.62
C LEU A 12 -3.18 2.69 -0.24
N LEU A 13 -3.06 3.69 0.63
CA LEU A 13 -2.59 3.51 2.00
C LEU A 13 -3.54 2.63 2.81
N MET A 14 -4.84 2.88 2.72
CA MET A 14 -5.88 2.05 3.37
C MET A 14 -5.86 0.61 2.86
N GLY A 15 -5.71 0.42 1.54
CA GLY A 15 -5.57 -0.90 0.93
C GLY A 15 -4.31 -1.63 1.39
N ALA A 16 -3.19 -0.93 1.53
CA ALA A 16 -1.96 -1.50 2.07
C ALA A 16 -2.13 -1.97 3.51
N ALA A 17 -2.74 -1.15 4.38
CA ALA A 17 -3.02 -1.52 5.77
C ALA A 17 -3.91 -2.77 5.87
N ALA A 18 -4.98 -2.83 5.07
CA ALA A 18 -5.86 -3.99 5.01
C ALA A 18 -5.13 -5.27 4.55
N ALA A 19 -4.27 -5.15 3.53
CA ALA A 19 -3.47 -6.27 3.03
C ALA A 19 -2.46 -6.78 4.07
N PHE A 20 -1.82 -5.89 4.84
CA PHE A 20 -0.95 -6.28 5.94
C PHE A 20 -1.71 -7.00 7.07
N LEU A 21 -2.89 -6.50 7.45
CA LEU A 21 -3.73 -7.15 8.47
C LEU A 21 -4.16 -8.56 8.02
N TYR A 22 -4.59 -8.70 6.76
CA TYR A 22 -4.92 -10.01 6.18
C TYR A 22 -3.70 -10.93 6.13
N GLY A 23 -2.53 -10.41 5.76
CA GLY A 23 -1.30 -11.20 5.72
C GLY A 23 -0.87 -11.70 7.10
N LEU A 24 -1.02 -10.88 8.14
CA LEU A 24 -0.75 -11.27 9.53
C LEU A 24 -1.72 -12.35 10.02
N ASP A 25 -3.00 -12.24 9.68
CA ASP A 25 -4.01 -13.25 10.00
C ASP A 25 -3.73 -14.59 9.29
N ALA A 26 -3.41 -14.53 7.99
CA ALA A 26 -3.05 -15.70 7.20
C ALA A 26 -1.76 -16.39 7.70
N LEU A 27 -0.80 -15.61 8.22
CA LEU A 27 0.42 -16.14 8.83
C LEU A 27 0.10 -16.92 10.11
N GLY A 28 -0.85 -16.43 10.92
CA GLY A 28 -1.38 -17.16 12.07
C GLY A 28 -2.05 -18.48 11.69
N ALA A 29 -2.66 -18.55 10.50
CA ALA A 29 -3.31 -19.74 9.97
C ALA A 29 -2.37 -20.73 9.25
N ARG A 30 -1.04 -20.55 9.32
CA ARG A 30 -0.02 -21.34 8.56
C ARG A 30 -0.21 -21.28 7.03
N ARG A 31 -0.86 -20.24 6.51
CA ARG A 31 -1.04 -20.01 5.06
C ARG A 31 0.07 -19.10 4.55
N ASP A 32 1.31 -19.58 4.62
CA ASP A 32 2.52 -18.78 4.42
C ASP A 32 2.57 -18.09 3.05
N LEU A 33 2.15 -18.78 1.98
CA LEU A 33 2.11 -18.20 0.62
C LEU A 33 1.12 -17.04 0.50
N GLU A 34 -0.04 -17.15 1.15
CA GLU A 34 -1.08 -16.15 1.11
C GLU A 34 -0.71 -14.92 1.94
N ALA A 35 -0.06 -15.17 3.09
CA ALA A 35 0.55 -14.13 3.91
C ALA A 35 1.60 -13.36 3.11
N LEU A 36 2.52 -14.06 2.43
CA LEU A 36 3.58 -13.45 1.62
C LEU A 36 3.02 -12.64 0.46
N TYR A 37 2.00 -13.17 -0.23
CA TYR A 37 1.32 -12.46 -1.30
C TYR A 37 0.68 -11.16 -0.81
N ALA A 38 -0.09 -11.21 0.28
CA ALA A 38 -0.73 -10.04 0.87
C ALA A 38 0.29 -9.00 1.35
N LEU A 39 1.42 -9.45 1.90
CA LEU A 39 2.52 -8.58 2.35
C LEU A 39 3.20 -7.87 1.18
N CYS A 40 3.47 -8.59 0.08
CA CYS A 40 4.03 -8.02 -1.15
C CYS A 40 3.07 -7.00 -1.79
N VAL A 41 1.78 -7.33 -1.87
CA VAL A 41 0.75 -6.42 -2.42
C VAL A 41 0.63 -5.16 -1.57
N GLY A 42 0.61 -5.29 -0.24
CA GLY A 42 0.59 -4.16 0.68
C GLY A 42 1.82 -3.26 0.54
N ALA A 43 3.02 -3.85 0.43
CA ALA A 43 4.26 -3.11 0.22
C ALA A 43 4.27 -2.35 -1.12
N LEU A 44 3.76 -2.96 -2.20
CA LEU A 44 3.65 -2.31 -3.51
C LEU A 44 2.63 -1.17 -3.50
N ALA A 45 1.48 -1.35 -2.86
CA ALA A 45 0.46 -0.32 -2.71
C ALA A 45 0.98 0.88 -1.89
N LEU A 46 1.72 0.62 -0.81
CA LEU A 46 2.37 1.64 0.00
C LEU A 46 3.44 2.41 -0.81
N ARG A 47 4.24 1.70 -1.60
CA ARG A 47 5.22 2.33 -2.50
C ARG A 47 4.55 3.21 -3.56
N ALA A 48 3.46 2.74 -4.16
CA ALA A 48 2.71 3.52 -5.14
C ALA A 48 2.08 4.78 -4.51
N SER A 49 1.51 4.66 -3.31
CA SER A 49 0.99 5.80 -2.54
C SER A 49 2.10 6.82 -2.26
N THR A 50 3.23 6.38 -1.72
CA THR A 50 4.35 7.27 -1.41
C THR A 50 4.96 7.93 -2.65
N ASP A 51 5.01 7.25 -3.80
CA ASP A 51 5.48 7.84 -5.05
C ASP A 51 4.52 8.91 -5.59
N LEU A 52 3.21 8.67 -5.46
CA LEU A 52 2.14 9.63 -5.82
C LEU A 52 2.12 10.87 -4.93
N LEU A 53 2.31 10.69 -3.62
CA LEU A 53 2.33 11.76 -2.63
C LEU A 53 3.67 12.49 -2.54
N ARG A 54 4.75 11.92 -3.09
CA ARG A 54 6.07 12.55 -3.02
C ARG A 54 6.05 13.86 -3.82
N PRO A 55 6.28 15.02 -3.19
CA PRO A 55 6.42 16.26 -3.94
C PRO A 55 7.65 16.16 -4.86
N LYS A 56 7.44 16.35 -6.16
CA LYS A 56 8.53 16.47 -7.14
C LYS A 56 9.27 17.78 -6.91
N VAL A 57 10.26 17.77 -6.02
CA VAL A 57 11.20 18.88 -5.85
C VAL A 57 12.00 19.00 -7.15
N GLY A 58 11.62 19.90 -8.05
CA GLY A 58 12.35 20.12 -9.30
C GLY A 58 11.58 20.63 -10.52
N ALA A 59 10.42 21.29 -10.35
CA ALA A 59 9.82 22.07 -11.43
C ALA A 59 9.99 23.57 -11.11
N ARG A 60 11.19 24.08 -11.33
CA ARG A 60 11.43 25.52 -11.45
C ARG A 60 12.43 25.77 -12.56
#